data_AF-A0A367G491-F1
#
_entry.id   AF-A0A367G491-F1
#
_cell.length_a   1.000
_cell.length_b   1.000
_cell.length_c   1.000
_cell.angle_alpha   90.00
_cell.angle_beta   90.00
_cell.angle_gamma   90.00
#
_symmetry.space_group_name_H-M   'P 1'
#
loop_
_entity.id
_entity.type
_entity.pdbx_description
1 polymer ?
#
loop_
_entity_poly.entity_id
_entity_poly.type
_entity_poly.pdbx_seq_one_letter_code
_entity_poly.pdbx_strand_id
1 'polypeptide(L)'
;MFDDYDFTPYFQLAEQVQKPAPLHERLALCEQARPVLAGFVSACLQEDGELPPSIPFRDYAPIWYMRTGQWEAAASYINFCISCKAYFPGDGQAELQYLNCYQRTAQIALEYISQNPGCLQSQIHKLLSGSTDKECLKQFTKFSELIKKVPYNKTNRLYVAQQRPYGF
;
A
#
# COMPACT_ATOMS: atom_id res chain seq x y z
N MET A 1 9.22 4.70 35.96
CA MET A 1 9.66 6.07 35.66
C MET A 1 10.43 5.94 34.36
N PHE A 2 9.71 5.97 33.23
CA PHE A 2 10.34 5.94 31.91
C PHE A 2 10.46 7.39 31.48
N ASP A 3 11.70 7.79 31.19
CA ASP A 3 12.01 9.09 30.61
C ASP A 3 11.13 9.34 29.38
N ASP A 4 10.65 10.58 29.27
CA ASP A 4 9.84 11.13 28.19
C ASP A 4 10.38 10.69 26.82
N TYR A 5 9.84 9.61 26.25
CA TYR A 5 10.14 9.27 24.87
C TYR A 5 9.49 10.34 24.00
N ASP A 6 10.31 11.20 23.39
CA ASP A 6 9.80 12.27 22.54
C ASP A 6 9.20 11.67 21.26
N PHE A 7 7.86 11.59 21.21
CA PHE A 7 7.10 11.17 20.04
C PHE A 7 6.86 12.32 19.05
N THR A 8 7.36 13.53 19.30
CA THR A 8 7.25 14.66 18.36
C THR A 8 7.71 14.28 16.95
N PRO A 9 8.84 13.55 16.75
CA PRO A 9 9.24 13.11 15.42
C PRO A 9 8.23 12.18 14.75
N TYR A 10 7.62 11.25 15.50
CA TYR A 10 6.59 10.36 14.98
C TYR A 10 5.36 11.15 14.52
N PHE A 11 4.83 12.03 15.37
CA PHE A 11 3.63 12.80 15.05
C PHE A 11 3.86 13.78 13.90
N GLN A 12 5.03 14.42 13.81
CA GLN A 12 5.38 15.28 12.68
C GLN A 12 5.42 14.51 11.36
N LEU A 13 6.05 13.33 11.33
CA LEU A 13 6.06 12.48 10.14
C LEU A 13 4.66 11.98 9.80
N ALA A 14 3.85 11.62 10.81
CA ALA A 14 2.49 11.14 10.64
C ALA A 14 1.57 12.21 10.06
N GLU A 15 1.76 13.48 10.44
CA GLU A 15 1.05 14.60 9.84
C GLU A 15 1.48 14.81 8.37
N GLN A 16 2.79 14.79 8.10
CA GLN A 16 3.34 15.01 6.77
C GLN A 16 2.92 13.92 5.78
N VAL A 17 2.97 12.64 6.19
CA VAL A 17 2.68 11.50 5.29
C VAL A 17 1.21 11.49 4.82
N GLN A 18 0.32 12.14 5.56
CA GLN A 18 -1.10 12.28 5.22
C GLN A 18 -1.37 13.42 4.23
N LYS A 19 -0.44 14.38 4.08
CA LYS A 19 -0.57 15.48 3.13
C LYS A 19 -0.46 14.94 1.68
N PRO A 20 -1.20 15.53 0.72
CA PRO A 20 -1.05 15.18 -0.68
C PRO A 20 0.37 15.47 -1.16
N ALA A 21 1.07 14.43 -1.60
CA ALA A 21 2.40 14.50 -2.20
C ALA A 21 2.56 13.33 -3.20
N PRO A 22 3.52 13.42 -4.15
CA PRO A 22 3.90 12.29 -4.99
C PRO A 22 4.20 11.04 -4.17
N LEU A 23 3.84 9.86 -4.71
CA LEU A 23 3.88 8.61 -3.95
C LEU A 23 5.29 8.26 -3.46
N HIS A 24 6.32 8.57 -4.25
CA HIS A 24 7.72 8.33 -3.88
C HIS A 24 8.17 9.18 -2.67
N GLU A 25 7.75 10.44 -2.59
CA GLU A 25 8.03 11.30 -1.43
C GLU A 25 7.35 10.76 -0.17
N ARG A 26 6.10 10.28 -0.30
CA ARG A 26 5.35 9.70 0.81
C ARG A 26 5.94 8.38 1.29
N LEU A 27 6.43 7.55 0.37
CA LEU A 27 7.18 6.32 0.71
C LEU A 27 8.50 6.65 1.42
N ALA A 28 9.22 7.69 1.00
CA ALA A 28 10.42 8.15 1.70
C ALA A 28 10.13 8.56 3.15
N LEU A 29 9.00 9.24 3.40
CA LEU A 29 8.54 9.54 4.77
C LEU A 29 8.24 8.26 5.57
N CYS A 30 7.62 7.25 4.95
CA CYS A 30 7.37 5.96 5.60
C CYS A 30 8.66 5.23 5.99
N GLU A 31 9.72 5.32 5.18
CA GLU A 31 11.03 4.74 5.51
C GLU A 31 11.73 5.53 6.63
N GLN A 32 11.67 6.86 6.60
CA GLN A 32 12.18 7.71 7.68
C GLN A 32 11.45 7.45 9.01
N ALA A 33 10.18 7.08 8.96
CA ALA A 33 9.38 6.79 10.15
C ALA A 33 9.62 5.40 10.74
N ARG A 34 10.26 4.47 10.02
CA ARG A 34 10.48 3.09 10.53
C ARG A 34 11.17 3.05 11.90
N PRO A 35 12.27 3.78 12.15
CA PRO A 35 12.96 3.72 13.45
C PRO A 35 12.09 4.17 14.62
N VAL A 36 11.21 5.16 14.39
CA VAL A 36 10.34 5.73 15.45
C VAL A 36 9.02 4.98 15.60
N LEU A 37 8.56 4.26 14.56
CA LEU A 37 7.31 3.50 14.61
C LEU A 37 7.35 2.39 15.67
N ALA A 38 8.46 1.64 15.76
CA ALA A 38 8.58 0.55 16.72
C ALA A 38 8.51 1.05 18.17
N GLY A 39 9.15 2.20 18.46
CA GLY A 39 9.08 2.86 19.76
C GLY A 39 7.66 3.30 20.09
N PHE A 40 6.97 3.94 19.14
CA PHE A 40 5.58 4.37 19.28
C PHE A 40 4.64 3.19 19.60
N VAL A 41 4.71 2.11 18.81
CA VAL A 41 3.87 0.93 19.01
C VAL A 41 4.12 0.29 20.37
N SER A 42 5.39 0.17 20.78
CA SER A 42 5.73 -0.38 22.09
C SER A 42 5.15 0.46 23.24
N ALA A 43 5.20 1.79 23.12
CA ALA A 43 4.67 2.68 24.15
C ALA A 43 3.15 2.59 24.27
N CYS A 44 2.40 2.64 23.16
CA CYS A 44 0.94 2.49 23.18
C CYS A 44 0.50 1.19 23.86
N LEU A 45 1.16 0.07 23.53
CA LEU A 45 0.83 -1.23 24.14
C LEU A 45 1.21 -1.31 25.62
N GLN A 46 2.19 -0.54 26.08
CA GLN A 46 2.59 -0.51 27.49
C GLN A 46 1.69 0.41 28.33
N GLU A 47 1.29 1.56 27.78
CA GLU A 47 0.49 2.56 28.49
C GLU A 47 -1.00 2.23 28.48
N ASP A 48 -1.55 1.97 27.28
CA ASP A 48 -2.99 1.80 27.09
C ASP A 48 -3.40 0.32 26.94
N GLY A 49 -2.43 -0.57 26.68
CA GLY A 49 -2.71 -1.97 26.37
C GLY A 49 -3.33 -2.20 24.99
N GLU A 50 -3.49 -1.14 24.20
CA GLU A 50 -4.08 -1.14 22.88
C GLU A 50 -3.32 -0.25 21.90
N LEU A 51 -3.65 -0.39 20.61
CA LEU A 51 -3.11 0.47 19.56
C LEU A 51 -4.13 1.53 19.18
N PRO A 52 -3.69 2.72 18.75
CA PRO A 52 -4.60 3.69 18.17
C PRO A 52 -5.29 3.10 16.94
N PRO A 53 -6.52 3.55 16.62
CA PRO A 53 -7.30 3.02 15.50
C PRO A 53 -6.61 3.20 14.15
N SER A 54 -5.73 4.19 14.01
CA SER A 54 -4.91 4.39 12.82
C SER A 54 -3.45 4.57 13.18
N ILE A 55 -2.60 3.89 12.41
CA ILE A 55 -1.15 4.02 12.44
C ILE A 55 -0.75 4.31 10.99
N PRO A 56 -0.58 5.59 10.60
CA PRO A 56 -0.48 5.98 9.20
C PRO A 56 0.56 5.18 8.40
N PHE A 57 1.73 4.92 8.96
CA PHE A 57 2.80 4.20 8.26
C PHE A 57 2.46 2.71 8.04
N ARG A 58 1.80 2.06 9.00
CA ARG A 58 1.27 0.70 8.86
C ARG A 58 0.17 0.65 7.81
N ASP A 59 -0.74 1.62 7.87
CA ASP A 59 -1.96 1.64 7.05
C ASP A 59 -1.67 1.99 5.57
N TYR A 60 -0.65 2.82 5.32
CA TYR A 60 -0.39 3.35 3.99
C TYR A 60 0.82 2.73 3.27
N ALA A 61 1.94 2.47 3.95
CA ALA A 61 3.18 2.11 3.27
C ALA A 61 3.06 0.81 2.45
N PRO A 62 2.48 -0.29 2.98
CA PRO A 62 2.29 -1.50 2.18
C PRO A 62 1.45 -1.26 0.93
N ILE A 63 0.37 -0.49 1.06
CA ILE A 63 -0.55 -0.17 -0.05
C ILE A 63 0.16 0.63 -1.13
N TRP A 64 1.01 1.59 -0.77
CA TRP A 64 1.73 2.41 -1.73
C TRP A 64 2.85 1.65 -2.45
N TYR A 65 3.55 0.76 -1.75
CA TYR A 65 4.47 -0.18 -2.39
C TYR A 65 3.73 -1.09 -3.38
N MET A 66 2.56 -1.62 -3.01
CA MET A 66 1.71 -2.41 -3.93
C MET A 66 1.25 -1.62 -5.16
N ARG A 67 0.89 -0.34 -5.01
CA ARG A 67 0.45 0.51 -6.14
C ARG A 67 1.55 0.76 -7.16
N THR A 68 2.81 0.74 -6.74
CA THR A 68 4.01 0.92 -7.58
C THR A 68 4.64 -0.39 -8.04
N GLY A 69 4.07 -1.54 -7.65
CA GLY A 69 4.58 -2.87 -8.01
C GLY A 69 5.85 -3.29 -7.25
N GLN A 70 6.19 -2.60 -6.16
CA GLN A 70 7.31 -2.94 -5.29
C GLN A 70 6.89 -4.02 -4.28
N TRP A 71 6.63 -5.24 -4.77
CA TRP A 71 6.04 -6.32 -3.99
C TRP A 71 6.91 -6.74 -2.79
N GLU A 72 8.23 -6.84 -2.99
CA GLU A 72 9.17 -7.21 -1.94
C GLU A 72 9.25 -6.14 -0.85
N ALA A 73 9.23 -4.85 -1.23
CA ALA A 73 9.20 -3.75 -0.28
C ALA A 73 7.90 -3.74 0.53
N ALA A 74 6.75 -4.02 -0.11
CA ALA A 74 5.48 -4.18 0.59
C ALA A 74 5.54 -5.34 1.61
N ALA A 75 6.02 -6.52 1.19
CA ALA A 75 6.18 -7.68 2.09
C ALA A 75 7.13 -7.38 3.25
N SER A 76 8.27 -6.76 2.96
CA SER A 76 9.25 -6.33 3.96
C SER A 76 8.62 -5.38 4.98
N TYR A 77 7.84 -4.39 4.54
CA TYR A 77 7.18 -3.44 5.42
C TYR A 77 6.10 -4.10 6.28
N ILE A 78 5.30 -5.01 5.72
CA ILE A 78 4.31 -5.77 6.51
C ILE A 78 5.02 -6.61 7.57
N ASN A 79 6.08 -7.33 7.21
CA ASN A 79 6.85 -8.13 8.17
C ASN A 79 7.50 -7.28 9.26
N PHE A 80 7.97 -6.07 8.92
CA PHE A 80 8.42 -5.10 9.91
C PHE A 80 7.30 -4.71 10.88
N CYS A 81 6.12 -4.34 10.38
CA CYS A 81 4.95 -4.05 11.20
C CYS A 81 4.52 -5.23 12.09
N ILE A 82 4.61 -6.47 11.60
CA ILE A 82 4.38 -7.69 12.40
C ILE A 82 5.42 -7.78 13.52
N SER A 83 6.70 -7.60 13.19
CA SER A 83 7.81 -7.74 14.16
C SER A 83 7.71 -6.74 15.32
N CYS A 84 7.18 -5.54 15.07
CA CYS A 84 6.95 -4.54 16.12
C CYS A 84 5.54 -4.57 16.72
N LYS A 85 4.70 -5.56 16.37
CA LYS A 85 3.31 -5.73 16.86
C LYS A 85 2.35 -4.62 16.46
N ALA A 86 2.58 -3.93 15.35
CA ALA A 86 1.69 -2.86 14.86
C ALA A 86 0.28 -3.32 14.45
N TYR A 87 0.03 -4.64 14.41
CA TYR A 87 -1.27 -5.24 14.10
C TYR A 87 -2.03 -5.78 15.32
N PHE A 88 -1.50 -5.59 16.53
CA PHE A 88 -2.14 -6.10 17.76
C PHE A 88 -3.61 -5.66 17.87
N PRO A 89 -4.54 -6.55 18.30
CA PRO A 89 -4.32 -7.93 18.76
C PRO A 89 -4.18 -8.99 17.66
N GLY A 90 -4.26 -8.61 16.38
CA GLY A 90 -3.98 -9.48 15.25
C GLY A 90 -2.48 -9.78 15.07
N ASP A 91 -2.19 -10.68 14.12
CA ASP A 91 -0.84 -11.15 13.80
C ASP A 91 -0.29 -10.62 12.46
N GLY A 92 -1.07 -9.78 11.76
CA GLY A 92 -0.76 -9.23 10.45
C GLY A 92 -0.78 -10.22 9.28
N GLN A 93 -1.17 -11.49 9.48
CA GLN A 93 -1.23 -12.48 8.39
C GLN A 93 -2.25 -12.11 7.30
N ALA A 94 -3.34 -11.45 7.69
CA ALA A 94 -4.33 -10.95 6.75
C ALA A 94 -3.73 -9.96 5.73
N GLU A 95 -2.75 -9.14 6.13
CA GLU A 95 -2.08 -8.18 5.26
C GLU A 95 -1.16 -8.88 4.24
N LEU A 96 -0.45 -9.93 4.68
CA LEU A 96 0.36 -10.76 3.77
C LEU A 96 -0.53 -11.52 2.77
N GLN A 97 -1.67 -12.03 3.22
CA GLN A 97 -2.65 -12.66 2.34
C GLN A 97 -3.23 -11.67 1.33
N TYR A 98 -3.56 -10.47 1.77
CA TYR A 98 -4.02 -9.39 0.90
C TYR A 98 -2.95 -9.01 -0.13
N LEU A 99 -1.69 -8.86 0.28
CA LEU A 99 -0.57 -8.60 -0.64
C LEU A 99 -0.48 -9.66 -1.74
N ASN A 100 -0.50 -10.94 -1.38
CA ASN A 100 -0.43 -12.04 -2.34
C ASN A 100 -1.63 -12.03 -3.31
N CYS A 101 -2.83 -11.77 -2.78
CA CYS A 101 -4.04 -11.67 -3.58
C CYS A 101 -3.99 -10.49 -4.56
N TYR A 102 -3.53 -9.33 -4.08
CA TYR A 102 -3.37 -8.12 -4.87
C TYR A 102 -2.30 -8.28 -5.95
N GLN A 103 -1.14 -8.86 -5.61
CA GLN A 103 -0.05 -9.12 -6.56
C GLN A 103 -0.51 -10.05 -7.69
N ARG A 104 -1.18 -11.16 -7.36
CA ARG A 104 -1.74 -12.08 -8.36
C ARG A 104 -2.75 -11.37 -9.26
N THR A 105 -3.64 -10.57 -8.66
CA THR A 105 -4.63 -9.80 -9.42
C THR A 105 -3.97 -8.78 -10.35
N ALA A 106 -2.93 -8.09 -9.88
CA ALA A 106 -2.15 -7.15 -10.67
C ALA A 106 -1.46 -7.83 -11.85
N GLN A 107 -0.84 -9.01 -11.65
CA GLN A 107 -0.20 -9.78 -12.72
C GLN A 107 -1.20 -10.15 -13.82
N ILE A 108 -2.34 -10.74 -13.45
CA ILE A 108 -3.39 -11.15 -14.41
C ILE A 108 -3.95 -9.92 -15.16
N ALA A 109 -4.21 -8.83 -14.45
CA ALA A 109 -4.72 -7.61 -15.06
C ALA A 109 -3.70 -6.97 -16.02
N LEU A 110 -2.42 -6.90 -15.62
CA LEU A 110 -1.35 -6.35 -16.46
C LEU A 110 -1.13 -7.20 -17.71
N GLU A 111 -1.11 -8.52 -17.58
CA GLU A 111 -1.01 -9.43 -18.71
C GLU A 111 -2.16 -9.19 -19.69
N TYR A 112 -3.40 -9.17 -19.20
CA TYR A 112 -4.58 -8.90 -20.04
C TYR A 112 -4.51 -7.54 -20.75
N ILE A 113 -4.14 -6.47 -20.03
CA ILE A 113 -4.01 -5.11 -20.60
C ILE A 113 -2.87 -5.04 -21.62
N SER A 114 -1.76 -5.76 -21.40
CA SER A 114 -0.64 -5.81 -22.33
C SER A 114 -1.01 -6.47 -23.66
N GLN A 115 -1.86 -7.52 -23.60
CA GLN A 115 -2.38 -8.21 -24.77
C GLN A 115 -3.54 -7.46 -25.44
N ASN A 116 -4.23 -6.59 -24.70
CA ASN A 116 -5.39 -5.82 -25.17
C ASN A 116 -5.23 -4.32 -24.86
N PRO A 117 -4.22 -3.61 -25.41
CA PRO A 117 -4.02 -2.19 -25.12
C PRO A 117 -5.23 -1.34 -25.49
N GLY A 118 -5.68 -0.50 -24.56
CA GLY A 118 -6.86 0.33 -24.73
C GLY A 118 -8.18 -0.35 -24.38
N CYS A 119 -8.16 -1.53 -23.75
CA CYS A 119 -9.36 -2.16 -23.22
C CYS A 119 -10.09 -1.25 -22.21
N LEU A 120 -11.41 -1.41 -22.10
CA LEU A 120 -12.23 -0.54 -21.27
C LEU A 120 -12.22 -1.00 -19.81
N GLN A 121 -12.01 -0.06 -18.88
CA GLN A 121 -12.07 -0.32 -17.45
C GLN A 121 -13.44 -0.89 -17.02
N SER A 122 -14.54 -0.49 -17.65
CA SER A 122 -15.88 -1.05 -17.36
C SER A 122 -16.03 -2.52 -17.76
N GLN A 123 -15.21 -3.02 -18.69
CA GLN A 123 -15.26 -4.39 -19.19
C GLN A 123 -14.32 -5.31 -18.42
N ILE A 124 -13.15 -4.81 -17.98
CA ILE A 124 -12.13 -5.62 -17.31
C ILE A 124 -12.68 -6.33 -16.05
N HIS A 125 -13.57 -5.68 -15.30
CA HIS A 125 -14.22 -6.26 -14.13
C HIS A 125 -15.11 -7.47 -14.44
N LYS A 126 -15.72 -7.50 -15.62
CA LYS A 126 -16.54 -8.64 -16.07
C LYS A 126 -15.68 -9.75 -16.66
N LEU A 127 -14.63 -9.37 -17.38
CA LEU A 127 -13.77 -10.33 -18.08
C LEU A 127 -12.84 -11.09 -17.12
N LEU A 128 -12.37 -10.43 -16.06
CA LEU A 128 -11.43 -11.04 -15.10
C LEU A 128 -12.09 -11.55 -13.81
N SER A 129 -13.42 -11.49 -13.68
CA SER A 129 -14.12 -11.83 -12.42
C SER A 129 -13.94 -13.28 -11.97
N GLY A 130 -13.68 -14.21 -12.90
CA GLY A 130 -13.42 -15.62 -12.57
C GLY A 130 -11.97 -15.94 -12.24
N SER A 131 -11.05 -15.00 -12.47
CA SER A 131 -9.60 -15.22 -12.37
C SER A 131 -8.92 -14.33 -11.35
N THR A 132 -9.62 -13.33 -10.83
CA THR A 132 -9.08 -12.32 -9.91
C THR A 132 -10.03 -12.08 -8.75
N ASP A 133 -9.49 -11.60 -7.63
CA ASP A 133 -10.33 -11.11 -6.55
C ASP A 133 -10.97 -9.77 -6.96
N LYS A 134 -12.28 -9.65 -6.70
CA LYS A 134 -13.08 -8.52 -7.16
C LYS A 134 -12.65 -7.20 -6.52
N GLU A 135 -12.34 -7.22 -5.22
CA GLU A 135 -11.95 -6.00 -4.52
C GLU A 135 -10.51 -5.61 -4.88
N CYS A 136 -9.59 -6.58 -4.98
CA CYS A 136 -8.23 -6.34 -5.47
C CYS A 136 -8.25 -5.73 -6.88
N LEU A 137 -9.08 -6.24 -7.80
CA LEU A 137 -9.17 -5.71 -9.16
C LEU A 137 -9.72 -4.28 -9.18
N LYS A 138 -10.68 -3.97 -8.30
CA LYS A 138 -11.21 -2.62 -8.13
C LYS A 138 -10.17 -1.66 -7.58
N GLN A 139 -9.42 -2.06 -6.55
CA GLN A 139 -8.35 -1.25 -5.99
C GLN A 139 -7.23 -1.03 -7.01
N PHE A 140 -6.83 -2.09 -7.73
CA PHE A 140 -5.83 -2.05 -8.78
C PHE A 140 -6.20 -1.07 -9.89
N THR A 141 -7.38 -1.23 -10.50
CA THR A 141 -7.79 -0.34 -11.62
C THR A 141 -8.04 1.10 -11.16
N LYS A 142 -8.37 1.32 -9.89
CA LYS A 142 -8.60 2.66 -9.34
C LYS A 142 -7.29 3.38 -9.04
N PHE A 143 -6.33 2.73 -8.38
CA PHE A 143 -5.19 3.40 -7.75
C PHE A 143 -3.80 2.98 -8.21
N SER A 144 -3.67 1.91 -9.02
CA SER A 144 -2.34 1.46 -9.46
C SER A 144 -1.64 2.48 -10.36
N GLU A 145 -0.34 2.68 -10.14
CA GLU A 145 0.54 3.44 -11.03
C GLU A 145 1.12 2.56 -12.16
N LEU A 146 0.86 1.24 -12.12
CA LEU A 146 1.30 0.27 -13.14
C LEU A 146 0.46 0.35 -14.42
N ILE A 147 -0.62 1.12 -14.42
CA ILE A 147 -1.49 1.33 -15.57
C ILE A 147 -1.71 2.82 -15.84
N LYS A 148 -1.81 3.17 -17.11
CA LYS A 148 -2.26 4.49 -17.58
C LYS A 148 -3.73 4.43 -17.95
N LYS A 149 -4.50 5.40 -17.43
CA LYS A 149 -5.93 5.59 -17.74
C LYS A 149 -6.09 6.76 -18.70
N VAL A 150 -6.69 6.51 -19.86
CA VAL A 150 -7.05 7.55 -20.83
C VAL A 150 -8.58 7.68 -20.86
N PRO A 151 -9.16 8.85 -20.55
CA PRO A 151 -10.61 9.03 -20.59
C PRO A 151 -11.20 8.66 -21.96
N TYR A 152 -12.32 7.93 -21.95
CA TYR A 152 -13.04 7.51 -23.16
C TYR A 152 -14.54 7.37 -22.86
N ASN A 153 -15.34 8.31 -23.35
CA ASN A 153 -16.76 8.42 -23.05
C ASN A 153 -17.02 8.41 -21.52
N LYS A 154 -17.81 7.45 -21.02
CA LYS A 154 -18.17 7.28 -19.60
C LYS A 154 -17.21 6.34 -18.85
N THR A 155 -16.07 5.98 -19.42
CA THR A 155 -15.08 5.07 -18.81
C THR A 155 -13.65 5.46 -19.20
N ASN A 156 -12.67 4.62 -18.87
CA ASN A 156 -11.27 4.80 -19.25
C ASN A 156 -10.80 3.66 -20.15
N ARG A 157 -9.92 3.97 -21.10
CA ARG A 157 -9.05 3.01 -21.78
C ARG A 157 -7.82 2.76 -20.91
N LEU A 158 -7.46 1.50 -20.76
CA LEU A 158 -6.34 1.06 -19.94
C LEU A 158 -5.13 0.70 -20.80
N TYR A 159 -3.96 1.10 -20.36
CA TYR A 159 -2.67 0.74 -20.94
C TYR A 159 -1.72 0.38 -19.82
N VAL A 160 -0.76 -0.51 -20.06
CA VAL A 160 0.35 -0.72 -19.11
C VAL A 160 1.17 0.57 -19.05
N ALA A 161 1.50 1.04 -17.84
CA ALA A 161 2.39 2.17 -17.68
C ALA A 161 3.80 1.77 -18.12
N GLN A 162 4.48 2.62 -18.90
CA GLN A 162 5.91 2.43 -19.15
C GLN A 162 6.62 2.57 -17.80
N GLN A 163 7.31 1.52 -17.36
CA GLN A 163 8.08 1.55 -16.11
C GLN A 163 9.05 2.74 -16.19
N ARG A 164 8.86 3.76 -15.35
CA ARG A 164 9.98 4.62 -14.99
C ARG A 164 10.81 3.81 -14.01
N PRO A 165 12.09 3.53 -14.29
CA PRO A 165 12.96 3.00 -13.26
C PRO A 165 13.04 4.07 -12.19
N TYR A 166 12.34 3.89 -11.08
CA TYR A 166 12.72 4.58 -9.86
C TYR A 166 14.03 3.89 -9.44
N GLY A 167 15.14 4.42 -9.97
CA GLY A 167 16.47 4.09 -9.53
C GLY A 167 16.61 4.59 -8.09
N PHE A 168 16.92 3.66 -7.20
CA PHE A 168 17.57 3.98 -5.93
C PHE A 168 19.04 4.29 -6.19
#